data_AF-A0AAD8IAS3-F1
#
_entry.id   AF-A0AAD8IAS3-F1
#
_cell.length_a   1.000
_cell.length_b   1.000
_cell.length_c   1.000
_cell.angle_alpha   90.00
_cell.angle_beta   90.00
_cell.angle_gamma   90.00
#
_symmetry.space_group_name_H-M   'P 1'
#
loop_
_entity.id
_entity.type
_entity.pdbx_description
1 polymer ?
#
loop_
_entity_poly.entity_id
_entity_poly.type
_entity_poly.pdbx_seq_one_letter_code
_entity_poly.pdbx_strand_id
1 'polypeptide(L)'
;MATADATTLAIETETPQSTTIVHSAGKTKKLTLIPLIFLIYFEVAGGPYGEEPVVQAAGPLLEILGFLIFPFIWSIPEALITAELSTAFPGNGGFVIWAHHAFGPFFGCMMGLLKFLSLVTNIAAFPVLCIDYLKKLFPIFSDGKPRNIAISVSTLLLSFLNFTGLAIVGYVAVAIVVYVRFVHWGSRKGDNIEGISKLKKYLQDFGYINSDPSNTNITSNSFDDLLESALKKYQSYYNLDVTGDLDDNTVSLMSQPRCGVPDFPAERPDYTFFPGRPKWWTFDLTVGFAPSVRQDAYLPIGRAIQSWGNVSPFNFSISQVYTNANFKISFVPKDGPGKILASGFAPRDGRLQFDQAENWVNGKVRYGYDIESVGLHELGHVLGLAHTDVKTAVMYPYFSTNFVKNQLQPDDIQGLRDLYNYKA
;
A
#
# COMPACT_ATOMS: atom_id res chain seq x y z
N MET A 1 -9.11 97.92 -28.52
CA MET A 1 -7.77 98.49 -28.75
C MET A 1 -6.96 97.41 -29.45
N ALA A 2 -6.63 97.66 -30.74
CA ALA A 2 -5.78 96.89 -31.68
C ALA A 2 -6.13 95.40 -31.89
N THR A 3 -6.92 95.04 -32.92
CA THR A 3 -6.56 94.77 -34.34
C THR A 3 -5.82 93.44 -34.57
N ALA A 4 -6.39 92.68 -35.49
CA ALA A 4 -5.97 91.37 -35.97
C ALA A 4 -4.60 91.39 -36.66
N ASP A 5 -3.93 90.24 -36.66
CA ASP A 5 -3.15 89.80 -37.82
C ASP A 5 -3.28 88.29 -38.00
N ALA A 6 -3.61 87.91 -39.23
CA ALA A 6 -3.66 86.55 -39.71
C ALA A 6 -2.32 86.23 -40.36
N THR A 7 -1.62 85.23 -39.83
CA THR A 7 -0.45 84.65 -40.49
C THR A 7 -0.64 83.14 -40.56
N THR A 8 -0.99 82.67 -41.76
CA THR A 8 -0.99 81.26 -42.15
C THR A 8 0.43 80.73 -42.13
N LEU A 9 0.74 79.69 -41.36
CA LEU A 9 1.99 78.91 -41.49
C LEU A 9 1.75 77.43 -41.14
N ALA A 10 1.86 76.63 -42.20
CA ALA A 10 2.18 75.19 -42.31
C ALA A 10 1.88 74.23 -41.14
N ILE A 11 1.09 73.21 -41.48
CA ILE A 11 1.06 71.92 -40.79
C ILE A 11 2.38 71.21 -41.11
N GLU A 12 3.29 71.13 -40.15
CA GLU A 12 4.34 70.10 -40.13
C GLU A 12 3.93 69.03 -39.13
N THR A 13 3.59 67.84 -39.64
CA THR A 13 3.45 66.61 -38.88
C THR A 13 4.82 66.22 -38.31
N GLU A 14 5.08 66.57 -37.04
CA GLU A 14 6.16 65.96 -36.28
C GLU A 14 5.84 64.47 -36.04
N THR A 15 6.57 63.59 -36.71
CA THR A 15 6.68 62.17 -36.35
C THR A 15 7.17 62.04 -34.90
N PRO A 16 6.51 61.26 -34.03
CA PRO A 16 7.05 61.00 -32.70
C PRO A 16 8.35 60.22 -32.85
N GLN A 17 9.45 60.81 -32.40
CA GLN A 17 10.74 60.14 -32.29
C GLN A 17 10.58 58.89 -31.41
N SER A 18 10.88 57.73 -31.99
CA SER A 18 10.92 56.46 -31.28
C SER A 18 12.09 56.47 -30.30
N THR A 19 11.82 56.79 -29.03
CA THR A 19 12.74 56.57 -27.92
C THR A 19 12.92 55.06 -27.76
N THR A 20 13.96 54.50 -28.37
CA THR A 20 14.36 53.10 -28.17
C THR A 20 14.83 52.93 -26.72
N ILE A 21 13.90 52.57 -25.83
CA ILE A 21 14.23 51.98 -24.54
C ILE A 21 14.78 50.58 -24.84
N VAL A 22 16.11 50.44 -24.82
CA VAL A 22 16.77 49.14 -24.84
C VAL A 22 16.45 48.46 -23.51
N HIS A 23 15.35 47.70 -23.48
CA HIS A 23 15.14 46.73 -22.41
C HIS A 23 16.26 45.70 -22.50
N SER A 24 17.13 45.69 -21.50
CA SER A 24 18.00 44.56 -21.20
C SER A 24 17.10 43.32 -21.08
N ALA A 25 17.13 42.45 -22.09
CA ALA A 25 16.45 41.16 -22.06
C ALA A 25 17.21 40.27 -21.06
N GLY A 26 16.87 40.40 -19.77
CA GLY A 26 17.29 39.44 -18.77
C GLY A 26 16.91 38.04 -19.24
N LYS A 27 17.86 37.10 -19.20
CA LYS A 27 17.63 35.69 -19.54
C LYS A 27 16.42 35.18 -18.75
N THR A 28 15.27 35.07 -19.40
CA THR A 28 14.10 34.43 -18.81
C THR A 28 14.47 32.97 -18.57
N LYS A 29 14.38 32.52 -17.31
CA LYS A 29 14.57 31.10 -16.96
C LYS A 29 13.42 30.33 -17.61
N LYS A 30 13.66 29.81 -18.82
CA LYS A 30 12.69 28.97 -19.53
C LYS A 30 12.56 27.64 -18.81
N LEU A 31 11.33 27.21 -18.59
CA LEU A 31 11.02 25.90 -18.04
C LEU A 31 11.52 24.82 -19.00
N THR A 32 12.20 23.80 -18.50
CA THR A 32 12.67 22.67 -19.32
C THR A 32 11.50 21.73 -19.63
N LEU A 33 11.63 20.92 -20.70
CA LEU A 33 10.56 20.05 -21.21
C LEU A 33 9.97 19.11 -20.14
N ILE A 34 10.82 18.56 -19.27
CA ILE A 34 10.40 17.60 -18.24
C ILE A 34 9.49 18.27 -17.19
N PRO A 35 9.92 19.33 -16.47
CA PRO A 35 9.02 20.10 -15.60
C PRO A 35 7.78 20.64 -16.31
N LEU A 36 7.85 20.98 -17.61
CA LEU A 36 6.68 21.41 -18.38
C LEU A 36 5.64 20.30 -18.54
N ILE A 37 6.07 19.08 -18.91
CA ILE A 37 5.17 17.92 -19.03
C ILE A 37 4.48 17.64 -17.69
N PHE A 38 5.23 17.63 -16.59
CA PHE A 38 4.67 17.35 -15.27
C PHE A 38 3.77 18.47 -14.76
N LEU A 39 4.10 19.74 -15.02
CA LEU A 39 3.21 20.84 -14.71
C LEU A 39 1.89 20.74 -15.47
N ILE A 40 1.92 20.44 -16.77
CA ILE A 40 0.70 20.22 -17.57
C ILE A 40 -0.11 19.04 -17.00
N TYR A 41 0.54 17.93 -16.66
CA TYR A 41 -0.14 16.77 -16.08
C TYR A 41 -0.86 17.10 -14.76
N PHE A 42 -0.21 17.81 -13.83
CA PHE A 42 -0.85 18.18 -12.56
C PHE A 42 -1.90 19.27 -12.69
N GLU A 43 -1.75 20.17 -13.67
CA GLU A 43 -2.72 21.25 -13.90
C GLU A 43 -4.00 20.74 -14.58
N VAL A 44 -3.90 19.68 -15.39
CA VAL A 44 -5.04 19.13 -16.13
C VAL A 44 -5.64 17.88 -15.49
N ALA A 45 -4.80 16.95 -15.02
CA ALA A 45 -5.25 15.62 -14.61
C ALA A 45 -5.14 15.41 -13.09
N GLY A 46 -4.08 15.90 -12.42
CA GLY A 46 -3.93 15.80 -10.96
C GLY A 46 -3.87 14.37 -10.37
N GLY A 47 -4.06 13.33 -11.18
CA GLY A 47 -4.36 11.95 -10.75
C GLY A 47 -5.86 11.71 -10.52
N PRO A 48 -6.32 10.45 -10.44
CA PRO A 48 -7.75 10.09 -10.34
C PRO A 48 -8.38 10.39 -8.96
N TYR A 49 -7.77 11.29 -8.18
CA TYR A 49 -8.19 11.59 -6.82
C TYR A 49 -9.49 12.39 -6.82
N GLY A 50 -10.52 11.90 -6.14
CA GLY A 50 -11.85 12.53 -6.10
C GLY A 50 -12.84 11.98 -7.12
N GLU A 51 -12.46 10.99 -7.92
CA GLU A 51 -13.34 10.29 -8.86
C GLU A 51 -14.18 9.20 -8.16
N GLU A 52 -13.77 8.75 -6.96
CA GLU A 52 -14.42 7.65 -6.25
C GLU A 52 -15.94 7.82 -6.03
N PRO A 53 -16.48 9.02 -5.74
CA PRO A 53 -17.93 9.23 -5.65
C PRO A 53 -18.66 9.00 -6.98
N VAL A 54 -18.00 9.28 -8.12
CA VAL A 54 -18.54 9.04 -9.47
C VAL A 54 -18.55 7.54 -9.74
N VAL A 55 -17.45 6.83 -9.45
CA VAL A 55 -17.39 5.35 -9.50
C VAL A 55 -18.52 4.74 -8.67
N GLN A 56 -18.71 5.22 -7.44
CA GLN A 56 -19.71 4.70 -6.50
C GLN A 56 -21.15 4.91 -7.00
N ALA A 57 -21.41 6.02 -7.69
CA ALA A 57 -22.74 6.37 -8.17
C ALA A 57 -23.08 5.72 -9.52
N ALA A 58 -22.14 5.72 -10.47
CA ALA A 58 -22.38 5.28 -11.85
C ALA A 58 -21.88 3.86 -12.15
N GLY A 59 -20.97 3.33 -11.32
CA GLY A 59 -20.30 2.06 -11.55
C GLY A 59 -19.11 2.17 -12.53
N PRO A 60 -18.14 1.24 -12.44
CA PRO A 60 -16.85 1.36 -13.11
C PRO A 60 -16.94 1.36 -14.65
N LEU A 61 -17.89 0.62 -15.24
CA LEU A 61 -18.02 0.53 -16.69
C LEU A 61 -18.44 1.87 -17.33
N LEU A 62 -19.44 2.53 -16.76
CA LEU A 62 -19.97 3.79 -17.31
C LEU A 62 -18.96 4.92 -17.15
N GLU A 63 -18.22 4.92 -16.05
CA GLU A 63 -17.17 5.89 -15.81
C GLU A 63 -15.99 5.73 -16.77
N ILE A 64 -15.50 4.50 -16.99
CA ILE A 64 -14.46 4.22 -17.98
C ILE A 64 -14.91 4.68 -19.37
N LEU A 65 -16.16 4.36 -19.76
CA LEU A 65 -16.71 4.84 -21.03
C LEU A 65 -16.78 6.36 -21.08
N GLY A 66 -17.15 7.02 -19.97
CA GLY A 66 -17.11 8.46 -19.81
C GLY A 66 -15.72 9.04 -20.07
N PHE A 67 -14.68 8.49 -19.44
CA PHE A 67 -13.29 8.93 -19.62
C PHE A 67 -12.75 8.69 -21.02
N LEU A 68 -13.23 7.66 -21.72
CA LEU A 68 -12.83 7.40 -23.11
C LEU A 68 -13.53 8.33 -24.09
N ILE A 69 -14.78 8.71 -23.84
CA ILE A 69 -15.61 9.48 -24.78
C ILE A 69 -15.46 11.00 -24.56
N PHE A 70 -15.46 11.44 -23.30
CA PHE A 70 -15.46 12.86 -22.93
C PHE A 70 -14.32 13.68 -23.55
N PRO A 71 -13.07 13.19 -23.64
CA PRO A 71 -11.99 13.94 -24.27
C PRO A 71 -12.28 14.29 -25.74
N PHE A 72 -12.94 13.43 -26.50
CA PHE A 72 -13.25 13.68 -27.90
C PHE A 72 -14.39 14.67 -28.10
N ILE A 73 -15.36 14.67 -27.18
CA ILE A 73 -16.52 15.56 -27.24
C ILE A 73 -16.18 16.96 -26.73
N TRP A 74 -15.36 17.06 -25.69
CA TRP A 74 -15.13 18.30 -24.96
C TRP A 74 -13.68 18.78 -25.04
N SER A 75 -12.74 18.02 -24.50
CA SER A 75 -11.36 18.48 -24.28
C SER A 75 -10.58 18.75 -25.57
N ILE A 76 -10.69 17.87 -26.58
CA ILE A 76 -9.99 18.03 -27.86
C ILE A 76 -10.51 19.26 -28.62
N PRO A 77 -11.84 19.45 -28.81
CA PRO A 77 -12.35 20.68 -29.41
C PRO A 77 -11.91 21.94 -28.67
N GLU A 78 -12.00 21.96 -27.33
CA GLU A 78 -11.58 23.09 -26.51
C GLU A 78 -10.09 23.41 -26.67
N ALA A 79 -9.25 22.39 -26.71
CA ALA A 79 -7.81 22.54 -26.92
C ALA A 79 -7.48 23.10 -28.31
N LEU A 80 -8.17 22.64 -29.36
CA LEU A 80 -7.96 23.12 -30.73
C LEU A 80 -8.38 24.59 -30.87
N ILE A 81 -9.54 24.96 -30.33
CA ILE A 81 -10.01 26.36 -30.33
C ILE A 81 -9.03 27.25 -29.55
N THR A 82 -8.58 26.78 -28.38
CA THR A 82 -7.60 27.49 -27.56
C THR A 82 -6.28 27.69 -28.30
N ALA A 83 -5.80 26.68 -29.02
CA ALA A 83 -4.58 26.77 -29.82
C ALA A 83 -4.72 27.80 -30.95
N GLU A 84 -5.84 27.76 -31.70
CA GLU A 84 -6.13 28.71 -32.77
C GLU A 84 -6.19 30.16 -32.24
N LEU A 85 -7.00 30.41 -31.22
CA LEU A 85 -7.19 31.74 -30.64
C LEU A 85 -5.90 32.28 -29.97
N SER A 86 -5.10 31.41 -29.36
CA SER A 86 -3.81 31.81 -28.78
C SER A 86 -2.81 32.28 -29.83
N THR A 87 -2.87 31.74 -31.05
CA THR A 87 -2.04 32.21 -32.17
C THR A 87 -2.61 33.42 -32.89
N ALA A 88 -3.94 33.55 -32.93
CA ALA A 88 -4.64 34.65 -33.61
C ALA A 88 -4.53 36.00 -32.86
N PHE A 89 -4.48 35.98 -31.52
CA PHE A 89 -4.42 37.18 -30.69
C PHE A 89 -3.03 37.33 -30.04
N PRO A 90 -2.18 38.27 -30.49
CA PRO A 90 -0.87 38.50 -29.90
C PRO A 90 -1.02 39.21 -28.54
N GLY A 91 -1.08 38.44 -27.45
CA GLY A 91 -1.14 38.98 -26.10
C GLY A 91 -1.29 37.92 -25.01
N ASN A 92 -0.72 38.18 -23.83
CA ASN A 92 -0.70 37.24 -22.70
C ASN A 92 -2.02 37.21 -21.88
N GLY A 93 -3.14 37.68 -22.44
CA GLY A 93 -4.42 37.79 -21.72
C GLY A 93 -5.43 36.68 -22.03
N GLY A 94 -5.09 35.74 -22.93
CA GLY A 94 -5.88 34.54 -23.22
C GLY A 94 -7.37 34.82 -23.45
N PHE A 95 -8.23 34.03 -22.81
CA PHE A 95 -9.69 34.11 -22.94
C PHE A 95 -10.29 35.48 -22.65
N VAL A 96 -9.67 36.30 -21.79
CA VAL A 96 -10.15 37.66 -21.48
C VAL A 96 -10.04 38.55 -22.72
N ILE A 97 -8.92 38.44 -23.45
CA ILE A 97 -8.70 39.19 -24.69
C ILE A 97 -9.65 38.69 -25.77
N TRP A 98 -9.85 37.37 -25.90
CA TRP A 98 -10.74 36.81 -26.90
C TRP A 98 -12.19 37.32 -26.71
N ALA A 99 -12.69 37.30 -25.47
CA ALA A 99 -14.02 37.81 -25.15
C ALA A 99 -14.14 39.33 -25.30
N HIS A 100 -13.09 40.07 -24.95
CA HIS A 100 -13.03 41.52 -25.16
C HIS A 100 -13.18 41.87 -26.64
N HIS A 101 -12.46 41.17 -27.52
CA HIS A 101 -12.53 41.42 -28.96
C HIS A 101 -13.86 41.00 -29.58
N ALA A 102 -14.45 39.89 -29.12
CA ALA A 102 -15.69 39.38 -29.69
C ALA A 102 -16.95 40.16 -29.22
N PHE A 103 -17.01 40.51 -27.93
CA PHE A 103 -18.23 41.02 -27.30
C PHE A 103 -18.05 42.39 -26.63
N GLY A 104 -16.83 42.92 -26.62
CA GLY A 104 -16.51 44.22 -26.06
C GLY A 104 -15.99 44.19 -24.61
N PRO A 105 -15.58 45.35 -24.07
CA PRO A 105 -14.84 45.43 -22.80
C PRO A 105 -15.57 44.88 -21.58
N PHE A 106 -16.90 45.04 -21.53
CA PHE A 106 -17.72 44.56 -20.42
C PHE A 106 -17.65 43.03 -20.29
N PHE A 107 -17.82 42.31 -21.41
CA PHE A 107 -17.79 40.84 -21.41
C PHE A 107 -16.39 40.28 -21.19
N GLY A 108 -15.35 40.97 -21.66
CA GLY A 108 -13.96 40.65 -21.29
C GLY A 108 -13.74 40.73 -19.78
N CYS A 109 -14.15 41.83 -19.14
CA CYS A 109 -14.04 42.02 -17.69
C CYS A 109 -14.84 40.96 -16.91
N MET A 110 -16.09 40.73 -17.32
CA MET A 110 -16.96 39.72 -16.72
C MET A 110 -16.33 38.32 -16.79
N MET A 111 -15.79 37.94 -17.95
CA MET A 111 -15.14 36.63 -18.12
C MET A 111 -13.91 36.48 -17.21
N GLY A 112 -13.09 37.54 -17.10
CA GLY A 112 -11.95 37.56 -16.18
C GLY A 112 -12.38 37.35 -14.72
N LEU A 113 -13.43 38.05 -14.28
CA LEU A 113 -13.96 37.93 -12.92
C LEU A 113 -14.51 36.53 -12.64
N LEU A 114 -15.30 35.98 -13.57
CA LEU A 114 -15.88 34.64 -13.43
C LEU A 114 -14.79 33.56 -13.38
N LYS A 115 -13.75 33.67 -14.21
CA LYS A 115 -12.63 32.74 -14.15
C LYS A 115 -11.79 32.88 -12.88
N PHE A 116 -11.57 34.11 -12.40
CA PHE A 116 -10.92 34.30 -11.11
C PHE A 116 -11.70 33.62 -9.98
N LEU A 117 -13.01 33.85 -9.89
CA LEU A 117 -13.85 33.24 -8.86
C LEU A 117 -13.85 31.71 -8.96
N SER A 118 -14.03 31.17 -10.16
CA SER A 118 -13.97 29.73 -10.43
C SER A 118 -12.64 29.13 -10.00
N LEU A 119 -11.52 29.79 -10.32
CA LEU A 119 -10.18 29.31 -9.99
C LEU A 119 -9.92 29.34 -8.48
N VAL A 120 -10.33 30.41 -7.79
CA VAL A 120 -10.20 30.50 -6.32
C VAL A 120 -11.00 29.40 -5.63
N THR A 121 -12.25 29.17 -6.05
CA THR A 121 -13.07 28.10 -5.49
C THR A 121 -12.47 26.72 -5.77
N ASN A 122 -11.99 26.48 -6.99
CA ASN A 122 -11.37 25.21 -7.36
C ASN A 122 -10.09 24.95 -6.55
N ILE A 123 -9.19 25.94 -6.47
CA ILE A 123 -7.92 25.78 -5.74
C ILE A 123 -8.15 25.58 -4.24
N ALA A 124 -9.18 26.23 -3.66
CA ALA A 124 -9.53 26.06 -2.26
C ALA A 124 -10.00 24.64 -1.90
N ALA A 125 -10.46 23.85 -2.87
CA ALA A 125 -10.91 22.47 -2.65
C ALA A 125 -9.74 21.49 -2.43
N PHE A 126 -8.58 21.69 -3.08
CA PHE A 126 -7.47 20.73 -3.02
C PHE A 126 -6.88 20.52 -1.62
N PRO A 127 -6.59 21.56 -0.80
CA PRO A 127 -6.13 21.35 0.57
C PRO A 127 -7.13 20.54 1.40
N VAL A 128 -8.43 20.76 1.20
CA VAL A 128 -9.50 20.00 1.89
C VAL A 128 -9.44 18.53 1.48
N LEU A 129 -9.37 18.26 0.17
CA LEU A 129 -9.25 16.90 -0.36
C LEU A 129 -8.01 16.17 0.18
N CYS A 130 -6.85 16.84 0.20
CA CYS A 130 -5.62 16.29 0.76
C CYS A 130 -5.77 15.88 2.24
N ILE A 131 -6.40 16.72 3.06
CA ILE A 131 -6.65 16.40 4.48
C ILE A 131 -7.67 15.25 4.61
N ASP A 132 -8.66 15.15 3.73
CA ASP A 132 -9.61 14.04 3.73
C ASP A 132 -8.97 12.68 3.37
N TYR A 133 -7.92 12.66 2.54
CA TYR A 133 -7.09 11.47 2.37
C TYR A 133 -6.21 11.20 3.59
N LEU A 134 -5.58 12.21 4.19
CA LEU A 134 -4.77 12.06 5.41
C LEU A 134 -5.58 11.56 6.61
N LYS A 135 -6.87 11.85 6.69
CA LYS A 135 -7.81 11.30 7.67
C LYS A 135 -7.80 9.76 7.69
N LYS A 136 -7.59 9.10 6.54
CA LYS A 136 -7.52 7.63 6.46
C LYS A 136 -6.32 7.06 7.22
N LEU A 137 -5.22 7.81 7.28
CA LEU A 137 -3.98 7.43 7.98
C LEU A 137 -3.96 7.93 9.43
N PHE A 138 -4.46 9.14 9.66
CA PHE A 138 -4.47 9.81 10.96
C PHE A 138 -5.88 10.26 11.32
N PRO A 139 -6.61 9.49 12.16
CA PRO A 139 -8.00 9.80 12.54
C PRO A 139 -8.22 11.16 13.24
N ILE A 140 -7.14 11.80 13.71
CA ILE A 140 -7.16 13.14 14.33
C ILE A 140 -7.69 14.23 13.39
N PHE A 141 -7.62 14.03 12.06
CA PHE A 141 -8.13 14.97 11.06
C PHE A 141 -9.61 14.75 10.70
N SER A 142 -10.32 13.89 11.44
CA SER A 142 -11.72 13.59 11.17
C SER A 142 -12.66 14.79 11.35
N ASP A 143 -12.47 15.60 12.41
CA ASP A 143 -13.25 16.81 12.66
C ASP A 143 -12.53 17.78 13.63
N GLY A 144 -13.05 19.00 13.74
CA GLY A 144 -12.68 19.98 14.76
C GLY A 144 -11.45 20.83 14.43
N LYS A 145 -10.86 21.39 15.49
CA LYS A 145 -9.71 22.33 15.38
C LYS A 145 -8.49 21.72 14.66
N PRO A 146 -8.09 20.45 14.91
CA PRO A 146 -6.94 19.87 14.23
C PRO A 146 -7.10 19.82 12.70
N ARG A 147 -8.30 19.50 12.21
CA ARG A 147 -8.62 19.50 10.77
C ARG A 147 -8.50 20.91 10.18
N ASN A 148 -9.11 21.91 10.82
CA ASN A 148 -9.08 23.29 10.32
C ASN A 148 -7.67 23.90 10.33
N ILE A 149 -6.87 23.57 11.36
CA ILE A 149 -5.46 23.97 11.42
C ILE A 149 -4.67 23.31 10.29
N ALA A 150 -4.85 22.00 10.05
CA ALA A 150 -4.17 21.28 8.98
C ALA A 150 -4.50 21.84 7.59
N ILE A 151 -5.78 22.13 7.31
CA ILE A 151 -6.22 22.77 6.05
C ILE A 151 -5.56 24.15 5.90
N SER A 152 -5.55 24.96 6.96
CA SER A 152 -4.98 26.32 6.93
C SER A 152 -3.47 26.28 6.68
N VAL A 153 -2.74 25.41 7.39
CA VAL A 153 -1.29 25.23 7.22
C VAL A 153 -0.97 24.71 5.82
N SER A 154 -1.71 23.72 5.33
CA SER A 154 -1.54 23.18 3.96
C SER A 154 -1.76 24.27 2.90
N THR A 155 -2.81 25.08 3.07
CA THR A 155 -3.12 26.19 2.15
C THR A 155 -2.01 27.24 2.14
N LEU A 156 -1.49 27.62 3.31
CA LEU A 156 -0.39 28.58 3.41
C LEU A 156 0.91 28.03 2.80
N LEU A 157 1.22 26.75 3.05
CA LEU A 157 2.39 26.08 2.50
C LEU A 157 2.33 26.03 0.97
N LEU A 158 1.21 25.59 0.40
CA LEU A 158 1.01 25.50 -1.05
C LEU A 158 1.03 26.89 -1.70
N SER A 159 0.43 27.88 -1.04
CA SER A 159 0.49 29.28 -1.50
C SER A 159 1.94 29.78 -1.52
N PHE A 160 2.71 29.55 -0.45
CA PHE A 160 4.12 29.91 -0.38
C PHE A 160 4.93 29.26 -1.50
N LEU A 161 4.74 27.95 -1.73
CA LEU A 161 5.37 27.22 -2.83
C LEU A 161 5.07 27.86 -4.20
N ASN A 162 3.81 28.23 -4.46
CA ASN A 162 3.42 28.92 -5.68
C ASN A 162 4.07 30.31 -5.82
N PHE A 163 4.27 31.03 -4.72
CA PHE A 163 5.01 32.30 -4.73
C PHE A 163 6.51 32.14 -5.03
N THR A 164 7.12 30.98 -4.71
CA THR A 164 8.55 30.75 -4.95
C THR A 164 8.92 30.55 -6.43
N GLY A 165 7.94 30.25 -7.28
CA GLY A 165 8.07 30.27 -8.73
C GLY A 165 7.92 28.91 -9.42
N LEU A 166 7.53 28.96 -10.69
CA LEU A 166 7.11 27.80 -11.52
C LEU A 166 8.15 26.68 -11.62
N ALA A 167 9.44 27.00 -11.60
CA ALA A 167 10.50 25.99 -11.67
C ALA A 167 10.51 25.08 -10.44
N ILE A 168 10.33 25.64 -9.24
CA ILE A 168 10.30 24.88 -7.98
C ILE A 168 9.04 24.01 -7.95
N VAL A 169 7.89 24.57 -8.33
CA VAL A 169 6.62 23.83 -8.43
C VAL A 169 6.78 22.64 -9.40
N GLY A 170 7.43 22.84 -10.55
CA GLY A 170 7.68 21.77 -11.50
C GLY A 170 8.55 20.63 -10.93
N TYR A 171 9.63 20.94 -10.21
CA TYR A 171 10.45 19.90 -9.58
C TYR A 171 9.75 19.19 -8.41
N VAL A 172 8.95 19.91 -7.63
CA VAL A 172 8.11 19.33 -6.57
C VAL A 172 7.07 18.38 -7.17
N ALA A 173 6.44 18.75 -8.28
CA ALA A 173 5.56 17.88 -9.03
C ALA A 173 6.26 16.59 -9.49
N VAL A 174 7.48 16.67 -10.06
CA VAL A 174 8.24 15.46 -10.43
C VAL A 174 8.48 14.56 -9.22
N ALA A 175 8.88 15.13 -8.08
CA ALA A 175 9.12 14.38 -6.86
C ALA A 175 7.84 13.67 -6.36
N ILE A 176 6.68 14.34 -6.45
CA ILE A 176 5.39 13.76 -6.09
C ILE A 176 5.04 12.59 -7.01
N VAL A 177 5.26 12.68 -8.34
CA VAL A 177 4.98 11.54 -9.24
C VAL A 177 5.87 10.35 -8.93
N VAL A 178 7.17 10.57 -8.70
CA VAL A 178 8.09 9.48 -8.36
C VAL A 178 7.67 8.82 -7.05
N TYR A 179 7.27 9.62 -6.06
CA TYR A 179 6.76 9.13 -4.78
C TYR A 179 5.44 8.34 -4.95
N VAL A 180 4.45 8.91 -5.64
CA VAL A 180 3.16 8.25 -5.89
C VAL A 180 3.35 6.97 -6.70
N ARG A 181 4.24 6.95 -7.69
CA ARG A 181 4.59 5.74 -8.44
C ARG A 181 5.15 4.66 -7.52
N PHE A 182 6.07 5.02 -6.62
CA PHE A 182 6.68 4.09 -5.67
C PHE A 182 5.65 3.55 -4.66
N VAL A 183 4.74 4.41 -4.19
CA VAL A 183 3.70 4.03 -3.23
C VAL A 183 2.59 3.20 -3.88
N HIS A 184 2.21 3.50 -5.12
CA HIS A 184 1.00 2.92 -5.74
C HIS A 184 1.27 1.68 -6.59
N TRP A 185 2.48 1.54 -7.14
CA TRP A 185 2.84 0.39 -8.00
C TRP A 185 3.84 -0.57 -7.37
N GLY A 186 4.16 -0.34 -6.09
CA GLY A 186 5.11 -1.15 -5.36
C GLY A 186 6.53 -1.02 -5.90
N SER A 187 7.40 -1.88 -5.37
CA SER A 187 8.79 -2.00 -5.81
C SER A 187 8.93 -3.10 -6.86
N ARG A 188 9.80 -2.89 -7.86
CA ARG A 188 9.99 -3.80 -9.00
C ARG A 188 11.45 -4.14 -9.24
N LYS A 189 11.68 -5.16 -10.09
CA LYS A 189 13.02 -5.53 -10.55
C LYS A 189 13.78 -4.32 -11.10
N GLY A 190 15.00 -4.14 -10.60
CA GLY A 190 15.88 -3.02 -10.94
C GLY A 190 15.89 -1.90 -9.89
N ASP A 191 14.97 -1.90 -8.94
CA ASP A 191 14.97 -0.92 -7.85
C ASP A 191 16.05 -1.24 -6.81
N ASN A 192 16.64 -0.20 -6.22
CA ASN A 192 17.53 -0.30 -5.07
C ASN A 192 16.85 0.34 -3.87
N ILE A 193 16.42 -0.50 -2.92
CA ILE A 193 15.58 -0.07 -1.80
C ILE A 193 16.27 -0.48 -0.51
N GLU A 194 16.55 0.51 0.33
CA GLU A 194 17.16 0.27 1.62
C GLU A 194 16.26 -0.64 2.48
N GLY A 195 16.81 -1.76 2.96
CA GLY A 195 16.11 -2.70 3.81
C GLY A 195 15.41 -3.85 3.09
N ILE A 196 15.39 -3.90 1.75
CA ILE A 196 14.78 -5.01 1.00
C ILE A 196 15.51 -6.35 1.22
N SER A 197 16.77 -6.31 1.65
CA SER A 197 17.51 -7.47 2.17
C SER A 197 16.78 -8.19 3.32
N LYS A 198 16.02 -7.45 4.16
CA LYS A 198 15.19 -8.05 5.21
C LYS A 198 14.03 -8.85 4.63
N LEU A 199 13.43 -8.37 3.53
CA LEU A 199 12.38 -9.09 2.81
C LEU A 199 12.94 -10.37 2.15
N LYS A 200 14.13 -10.30 1.55
CA LYS A 200 14.81 -11.51 1.04
C LYS A 200 15.04 -12.53 2.16
N LYS A 201 15.48 -12.07 3.33
CA LYS A 201 15.63 -12.94 4.50
C LYS A 201 14.30 -13.54 4.96
N TYR A 202 13.22 -12.75 5.02
CA TYR A 202 11.88 -13.25 5.31
C TYR A 202 11.46 -14.37 4.33
N LEU A 203 11.61 -14.13 3.03
CA LEU A 203 11.27 -15.12 2.00
C LEU A 203 12.17 -16.37 2.06
N GLN A 204 13.42 -16.22 2.50
CA GLN A 204 14.30 -17.36 2.78
C GLN A 204 13.83 -18.15 4.01
N ASP A 205 13.55 -17.47 5.12
CA ASP A 205 13.13 -18.08 6.38
C ASP A 205 11.81 -18.87 6.19
N PHE A 206 10.92 -18.40 5.30
CA PHE A 206 9.65 -19.07 4.97
C PHE A 206 9.71 -20.03 3.77
N GLY A 207 10.88 -20.29 3.19
CA GLY A 207 11.07 -21.36 2.19
C GLY A 207 10.85 -20.98 0.73
N TYR A 208 10.68 -19.70 0.41
CA TYR A 208 10.54 -19.20 -0.98
C TYR A 208 11.89 -18.98 -1.67
N ILE A 209 12.94 -18.76 -0.89
CA ILE A 209 14.34 -18.68 -1.34
C ILE A 209 15.12 -19.85 -0.72
N ASN A 210 15.86 -20.58 -1.55
CA ASN A 210 16.69 -21.68 -1.08
C ASN A 210 17.85 -21.16 -0.21
N SER A 211 18.07 -21.81 0.92
CA SER A 211 19.20 -21.52 1.82
C SER A 211 20.52 -22.02 1.25
N ASP A 212 21.14 -21.19 0.41
CA ASP A 212 22.51 -21.40 -0.07
C ASP A 212 23.47 -20.41 0.65
N PRO A 213 24.41 -20.91 1.48
CA PRO A 213 25.40 -20.07 2.17
C PRO A 213 26.30 -19.24 1.24
N SER A 214 26.42 -19.64 -0.03
CA SER A 214 27.21 -18.94 -1.03
C SER A 214 26.45 -17.80 -1.74
N ASN A 215 25.14 -17.68 -1.51
CA ASN A 215 24.30 -16.68 -2.15
C ASN A 215 24.44 -15.32 -1.47
N THR A 216 25.40 -14.51 -1.94
CA THR A 216 25.65 -13.15 -1.48
C THR A 216 24.53 -12.16 -1.84
N ASN A 217 23.59 -12.53 -2.71
CA ASN A 217 22.52 -11.63 -3.16
C ASN A 217 21.45 -11.40 -2.09
N ILE A 218 21.35 -12.25 -1.05
CA ILE A 218 20.36 -12.13 0.03
C ILE A 218 20.57 -10.86 0.86
N THR A 219 21.82 -10.45 1.07
CA THR A 219 22.15 -9.24 1.84
C THR A 219 22.12 -7.97 0.99
N SER A 220 21.96 -8.09 -0.34
CA SER A 220 21.90 -6.95 -1.23
C SER A 220 20.54 -6.23 -1.11
N ASN A 221 20.58 -4.90 -1.24
CA ASN A 221 19.39 -4.07 -1.27
C ASN A 221 18.80 -3.88 -2.69
N SER A 222 19.20 -4.75 -3.62
CA SER A 222 18.72 -4.71 -5.01
C SER A 222 17.53 -5.63 -5.19
N PHE A 223 16.50 -5.15 -5.89
CA PHE A 223 15.40 -5.97 -6.36
C PHE A 223 15.86 -6.74 -7.61
N ASP A 224 16.32 -7.97 -7.38
CA ASP A 224 16.94 -8.84 -8.38
C ASP A 224 15.98 -9.94 -8.86
N ASP A 225 16.45 -10.74 -9.83
CA ASP A 225 15.74 -11.92 -10.34
C ASP A 225 15.37 -12.93 -9.25
N LEU A 226 16.20 -13.02 -8.20
CA LEU A 226 15.97 -13.90 -7.06
C LEU A 226 14.73 -13.46 -6.29
N LEU A 227 14.64 -12.16 -5.94
CA LEU A 227 13.49 -11.62 -5.21
C LEU A 227 12.21 -11.67 -6.04
N GLU A 228 12.26 -11.28 -7.31
CA GLU A 228 11.09 -11.37 -8.20
C GLU A 228 10.56 -12.80 -8.28
N SER A 229 11.45 -13.78 -8.47
CA SER A 229 11.07 -15.20 -8.53
C SER A 229 10.48 -15.71 -7.21
N ALA A 230 11.02 -15.26 -6.08
CA ALA A 230 10.50 -15.63 -4.76
C ALA A 230 9.12 -15.01 -4.50
N LEU A 231 8.90 -13.76 -4.89
CA LEU A 231 7.61 -13.08 -4.78
C LEU A 231 6.54 -13.77 -5.64
N LYS A 232 6.87 -14.17 -6.88
CA LYS A 232 5.94 -14.93 -7.72
C LYS A 232 5.52 -16.25 -7.06
N LYS A 233 6.44 -16.97 -6.42
CA LYS A 233 6.11 -18.19 -5.67
C LYS A 233 5.20 -17.90 -4.47
N TYR A 234 5.50 -16.84 -3.71
CA TYR A 234 4.68 -16.42 -2.58
C TYR A 234 3.27 -16.03 -3.00
N GLN A 235 3.14 -15.19 -4.02
CA GLN A 235 1.85 -14.76 -4.57
C GLN A 235 1.06 -15.95 -5.10
N SER A 236 1.71 -16.85 -5.85
CA SER A 236 1.07 -18.07 -6.34
C SER A 236 0.60 -18.98 -5.21
N TYR A 237 1.35 -19.10 -4.12
CA TYR A 237 0.97 -19.95 -2.99
C TYR A 237 -0.25 -19.40 -2.24
N TYR A 238 -0.36 -18.08 -2.09
CA TYR A 238 -1.49 -17.45 -1.38
C TYR A 238 -2.65 -17.03 -2.29
N ASN A 239 -2.66 -17.46 -3.55
CA ASN A 239 -3.66 -17.10 -4.56
C ASN A 239 -3.82 -15.56 -4.71
N LEU A 240 -2.69 -14.84 -4.69
CA LEU A 240 -2.61 -13.43 -5.05
C LEU A 240 -2.32 -13.28 -6.55
N ASP A 241 -2.49 -12.07 -7.09
CA ASP A 241 -2.08 -11.76 -8.46
C ASP A 241 -0.56 -11.95 -8.60
N VAL A 242 -0.15 -12.82 -9.52
CA VAL A 242 1.27 -13.21 -9.69
C VAL A 242 2.00 -12.16 -10.53
N THR A 243 2.28 -11.02 -9.92
CA THR A 243 2.96 -9.88 -10.54
C THR A 243 4.49 -10.05 -10.48
N GLY A 244 5.02 -10.62 -9.40
CA GLY A 244 6.43 -10.58 -9.05
C GLY A 244 6.89 -9.24 -8.46
N ASP A 245 5.96 -8.30 -8.29
CA ASP A 245 6.20 -7.00 -7.69
C ASP A 245 5.85 -7.04 -6.20
N LEU A 246 6.44 -6.12 -5.42
CA LEU A 246 6.04 -5.93 -4.01
C LEU A 246 4.82 -5.00 -3.95
N ASP A 247 3.65 -5.52 -4.33
CA ASP A 247 2.37 -4.78 -4.36
C ASP A 247 1.66 -4.71 -2.99
N ASP A 248 0.64 -3.85 -2.90
CA ASP A 248 -0.10 -3.57 -1.66
C ASP A 248 -0.75 -4.83 -1.05
N ASN A 249 -1.28 -5.73 -1.88
CA ASN A 249 -1.90 -6.97 -1.42
C ASN A 249 -0.85 -7.92 -0.83
N THR A 250 0.31 -8.03 -1.48
CA THR A 250 1.44 -8.83 -1.02
C THR A 250 1.99 -8.29 0.29
N VAL A 251 2.23 -6.98 0.38
CA VAL A 251 2.70 -6.32 1.61
C VAL A 251 1.67 -6.46 2.73
N SER A 252 0.38 -6.27 2.45
CA SER A 252 -0.70 -6.41 3.43
C SER A 252 -0.73 -7.81 4.05
N LEU A 253 -0.55 -8.86 3.24
CA LEU A 253 -0.50 -10.23 3.75
C LEU A 253 0.81 -10.51 4.50
N MET A 254 1.96 -10.13 3.95
CA MET A 254 3.27 -10.34 4.61
C MET A 254 3.39 -9.62 5.95
N SER A 255 2.69 -8.50 6.12
CA SER A 255 2.67 -7.72 7.36
C SER A 255 1.77 -8.32 8.44
N GLN A 256 0.98 -9.34 8.12
CA GLN A 256 0.12 -9.99 9.11
C GLN A 256 0.93 -10.93 10.02
N PRO A 257 0.58 -10.98 11.32
CA PRO A 257 1.13 -11.96 12.25
C PRO A 257 0.86 -13.38 11.79
N ARG A 258 1.84 -14.28 11.94
CA ARG A 258 1.75 -15.64 11.41
C ARG A 258 2.52 -16.68 12.22
N CYS A 259 2.32 -17.94 11.89
CA CYS A 259 3.19 -19.04 12.30
C CYS A 259 4.59 -18.88 11.70
N GLY A 260 5.61 -19.26 12.47
CA GLY A 260 7.03 -19.22 12.10
C GLY A 260 7.56 -20.45 11.35
N VAL A 261 6.69 -21.40 11.00
CA VAL A 261 7.07 -22.58 10.20
C VAL A 261 7.12 -22.19 8.70
N PRO A 262 8.07 -22.72 7.90
CA PRO A 262 8.13 -22.45 6.47
C PRO A 262 6.90 -22.91 5.68
N ASP A 263 6.56 -22.19 4.61
CA ASP A 263 5.52 -22.55 3.65
C ASP A 263 6.16 -23.43 2.57
N PHE A 264 5.92 -24.74 2.59
CA PHE A 264 6.51 -25.65 1.60
C PHE A 264 5.71 -25.61 0.29
N PRO A 265 6.02 -24.71 -0.67
CA PRO A 265 5.10 -24.37 -1.76
C PRO A 265 5.15 -25.38 -2.93
N ALA A 266 5.98 -26.43 -2.78
CA ALA A 266 6.14 -27.50 -3.76
C ALA A 266 5.16 -28.67 -3.53
N GLU A 267 4.44 -28.67 -2.42
CA GLU A 267 3.49 -29.71 -2.04
C GLU A 267 2.03 -29.20 -2.24
N ARG A 268 1.12 -30.11 -2.62
CA ARG A 268 -0.18 -29.86 -3.30
C ARG A 268 -1.27 -29.14 -2.44
N PRO A 269 -2.36 -28.61 -3.06
CA PRO A 269 -3.21 -27.57 -2.47
C PRO A 269 -4.31 -28.03 -1.50
N ASP A 270 -4.57 -29.33 -1.34
CA ASP A 270 -5.55 -29.74 -0.33
C ASP A 270 -4.90 -29.60 1.06
N TYR A 271 -3.99 -30.51 1.39
CA TYR A 271 -3.17 -30.45 2.60
C TYR A 271 -1.69 -30.77 2.29
N THR A 272 -0.80 -30.15 3.07
CA THR A 272 0.65 -30.21 2.87
C THR A 272 1.34 -30.95 4.00
N PHE A 273 2.52 -31.54 3.76
CA PHE A 273 3.34 -32.14 4.80
C PHE A 273 4.71 -31.47 4.88
N PHE A 274 5.42 -31.74 5.97
CA PHE A 274 6.84 -31.44 6.00
C PHE A 274 7.59 -32.31 4.99
N PRO A 275 8.68 -31.80 4.38
CA PRO A 275 9.54 -32.59 3.51
C PRO A 275 10.00 -33.89 4.19
N GLY A 276 9.84 -35.02 3.49
CA GLY A 276 10.13 -36.35 4.03
C GLY A 276 9.03 -36.96 4.91
N ARG A 277 7.90 -36.27 5.07
CA ARG A 277 6.68 -36.74 5.77
C ARG A 277 6.98 -37.37 7.14
N PRO A 278 7.70 -36.66 8.03
CA PRO A 278 8.02 -37.15 9.37
C PRO A 278 6.74 -37.50 10.13
N LYS A 279 6.79 -38.60 10.88
CA LYS A 279 5.67 -39.09 11.70
C LYS A 279 6.17 -39.65 13.03
N TRP A 280 5.27 -39.63 14.01
CA TRP A 280 5.46 -40.34 15.27
C TRP A 280 5.40 -41.86 15.04
N TRP A 281 6.24 -42.60 15.76
CA TRP A 281 6.26 -44.07 15.72
C TRP A 281 5.28 -44.72 16.72
N THR A 282 4.71 -43.91 17.62
CA THR A 282 3.76 -44.32 18.65
C THR A 282 2.57 -43.38 18.61
N PHE A 283 1.41 -43.88 19.04
CA PHE A 283 0.21 -43.08 19.22
C PHE A 283 0.03 -42.60 20.66
N ASP A 284 0.76 -43.17 21.62
CA ASP A 284 0.77 -42.70 23.00
C ASP A 284 1.83 -41.60 23.15
N LEU A 285 1.39 -40.34 23.13
CA LEU A 285 2.27 -39.18 23.21
C LEU A 285 2.19 -38.53 24.60
N THR A 286 3.36 -38.28 25.17
CA THR A 286 3.48 -37.57 26.45
C THR A 286 3.70 -36.08 26.22
N VAL A 287 2.92 -35.24 26.91
CA VAL A 287 2.93 -33.79 26.81
C VAL A 287 3.59 -33.18 28.04
N GLY A 288 4.63 -32.37 27.85
CA GLY A 288 5.35 -31.67 28.90
C GLY A 288 5.23 -30.17 28.74
N PHE A 289 4.92 -29.48 29.84
CA PHE A 289 4.91 -28.02 29.90
C PHE A 289 6.20 -27.52 30.55
N ALA A 290 6.88 -26.57 29.89
CA ALA A 290 8.04 -25.91 30.47
C ALA A 290 7.62 -24.99 31.63
N PRO A 291 8.54 -24.65 32.56
CA PRO A 291 8.26 -23.69 33.63
C PRO A 291 7.83 -22.31 33.15
N SER A 292 8.15 -21.94 31.90
CA SER A 292 7.75 -20.66 31.30
C SER A 292 6.28 -20.61 30.86
N VAL A 293 5.57 -21.75 30.85
CA VAL A 293 4.17 -21.80 30.46
C VAL A 293 3.31 -21.08 31.48
N ARG A 294 2.50 -20.14 31.00
CA ARG A 294 1.61 -19.33 31.83
C ARG A 294 0.43 -20.15 32.34
N GLN A 295 -0.09 -19.80 33.53
CA GLN A 295 -1.19 -20.54 34.16
C GLN A 295 -2.51 -20.49 33.36
N ASP A 296 -2.76 -19.39 32.67
CA ASP A 296 -3.94 -19.19 31.81
C ASP A 296 -3.87 -19.98 30.50
N ALA A 297 -2.70 -20.48 30.10
CA ALA A 297 -2.50 -21.21 28.85
C ALA A 297 -2.84 -22.72 28.95
N TYR A 298 -2.83 -23.31 30.15
CA TYR A 298 -3.05 -24.75 30.32
C TYR A 298 -4.41 -25.21 29.79
N LEU A 299 -5.48 -24.47 30.08
CA LEU A 299 -6.84 -24.80 29.66
C LEU A 299 -7.03 -24.74 28.13
N PRO A 300 -6.72 -23.62 27.43
CA PRO A 300 -6.87 -23.54 25.97
C PRO A 300 -5.97 -24.54 25.23
N ILE A 301 -4.73 -24.75 25.70
CA ILE A 301 -3.85 -25.76 25.09
C ILE A 301 -4.40 -27.17 25.31
N GLY A 302 -4.96 -27.47 26.49
CA GLY A 302 -5.62 -28.74 26.76
C GLY A 302 -6.79 -29.01 25.82
N ARG A 303 -7.63 -27.99 25.52
CA ARG A 303 -8.72 -28.12 24.54
C ARG A 303 -8.20 -28.35 23.13
N ALA A 304 -7.10 -27.70 22.74
CA ALA A 304 -6.48 -27.91 21.44
C ALA A 304 -5.92 -29.34 21.29
N ILE A 305 -5.25 -29.86 22.33
CA ILE A 305 -4.79 -31.26 22.38
C ILE A 305 -5.97 -32.24 22.27
N GLN A 306 -7.04 -31.99 23.02
CA GLN A 306 -8.24 -32.82 22.99
C GLN A 306 -8.90 -32.81 21.60
N SER A 307 -8.93 -31.66 20.92
CA SER A 307 -9.51 -31.53 19.58
C SER A 307 -8.80 -32.44 18.59
N TRP A 308 -7.46 -32.47 18.61
CA TRP A 308 -6.68 -33.40 17.79
C TRP A 308 -6.83 -34.85 18.24
N GLY A 309 -6.87 -35.13 19.55
CA GLY A 309 -7.11 -36.47 20.09
C GLY A 309 -8.45 -37.07 19.65
N ASN A 310 -9.50 -36.25 19.53
CA ASN A 310 -10.83 -36.72 19.13
C ASN A 310 -10.93 -37.16 17.67
N VAL A 311 -10.01 -36.71 16.80
CA VAL A 311 -10.04 -36.99 15.35
C VAL A 311 -8.90 -37.87 14.89
N SER A 312 -8.10 -38.39 15.82
CA SER A 312 -6.86 -39.12 15.53
C SER A 312 -6.71 -40.34 16.44
N PRO A 313 -5.82 -41.29 16.11
CA PRO A 313 -5.53 -42.43 16.98
C PRO A 313 -4.65 -42.06 18.19
N PHE A 314 -4.26 -40.79 18.36
CA PHE A 314 -3.32 -40.36 19.38
C PHE A 314 -3.95 -40.29 20.77
N ASN A 315 -3.30 -40.91 21.75
CA ASN A 315 -3.58 -40.74 23.16
C ASN A 315 -2.57 -39.77 23.77
N PHE A 316 -3.08 -38.66 24.30
CA PHE A 316 -2.24 -37.66 24.96
C PHE A 316 -2.30 -37.82 26.48
N SER A 317 -1.13 -37.88 27.10
CA SER A 317 -0.98 -37.93 28.56
C SER A 317 -0.02 -36.85 29.05
N ILE A 318 -0.28 -36.26 30.22
CA ILE A 318 0.62 -35.24 30.76
C ILE A 318 1.81 -35.91 31.46
N SER A 319 3.02 -35.52 31.06
CA SER A 319 4.26 -35.93 31.73
C SER A 319 4.57 -35.02 32.91
N GLN A 320 4.96 -35.62 34.03
CA GLN A 320 5.49 -34.89 35.19
C GLN A 320 6.93 -34.38 34.95
N VAL A 321 7.64 -34.96 33.97
CA VAL A 321 9.03 -34.61 33.65
C VAL A 321 9.09 -34.04 32.23
N TYR A 322 9.23 -32.72 32.15
CA TYR A 322 9.26 -31.97 30.88
C TYR A 322 10.31 -32.50 29.88
N THR A 323 11.51 -32.83 30.35
CA THR A 323 12.63 -33.25 29.48
C THR A 323 12.37 -34.56 28.75
N ASN A 324 11.56 -35.45 29.35
CA ASN A 324 11.28 -36.79 28.85
C ASN A 324 10.00 -36.83 28.00
N ALA A 325 9.22 -35.75 27.98
CA ALA A 325 8.02 -35.67 27.17
C ALA A 325 8.35 -35.75 25.67
N ASN A 326 7.51 -36.42 24.89
CA ASN A 326 7.63 -36.44 23.43
C ASN A 326 7.28 -35.07 22.85
N PHE A 327 6.23 -34.46 23.41
CA PHE A 327 5.68 -33.19 22.99
C PHE A 327 5.96 -32.12 24.06
N LYS A 328 6.70 -31.08 23.71
CA LYS A 328 7.25 -30.08 24.65
C LYS A 328 6.75 -28.69 24.33
N ILE A 329 5.96 -28.12 25.25
CA ILE A 329 5.36 -26.79 25.10
C ILE A 329 6.12 -25.78 25.96
N SER A 330 6.47 -24.64 25.38
CA SER A 330 7.11 -23.54 26.10
C SER A 330 6.72 -22.16 25.55
N PHE A 331 6.88 -21.14 26.39
CA PHE A 331 6.85 -19.73 25.98
C PHE A 331 8.29 -19.20 26.04
N VAL A 332 8.78 -18.65 24.93
CA VAL A 332 10.16 -18.19 24.79
C VAL A 332 10.20 -16.86 24.03
N PRO A 333 11.12 -15.93 24.34
CA PRO A 333 11.29 -14.73 23.53
C PRO A 333 11.72 -15.09 22.09
N LYS A 334 11.06 -14.52 21.07
CA LYS A 334 11.46 -14.70 19.65
C LYS A 334 11.87 -13.39 18.98
N ASP A 335 10.91 -12.62 18.43
CA ASP A 335 11.18 -11.50 17.54
C ASP A 335 10.40 -10.21 17.89
N GLY A 336 9.69 -10.25 19.01
CA GLY A 336 8.92 -9.14 19.56
C GLY A 336 7.47 -9.14 19.06
N PRO A 337 6.64 -8.21 19.54
CA PRO A 337 5.19 -8.28 19.32
C PRO A 337 4.77 -8.13 17.84
N GLY A 338 3.75 -8.89 17.44
CA GLY A 338 3.01 -8.74 16.19
C GLY A 338 3.69 -9.32 14.96
N LYS A 339 4.60 -10.29 15.13
CA LYS A 339 5.32 -10.93 14.01
C LYS A 339 5.11 -12.45 14.03
N ILE A 340 6.09 -13.22 14.50
CA ILE A 340 6.01 -14.68 14.59
C ILE A 340 5.34 -15.03 15.92
N LEU A 341 4.10 -15.52 15.85
CA LEU A 341 3.32 -15.82 17.05
C LEU A 341 3.83 -17.08 17.76
N ALA A 342 4.05 -18.15 16.99
CA ALA A 342 4.51 -19.42 17.53
C ALA A 342 5.18 -20.28 16.44
N SER A 343 5.74 -21.41 16.85
CA SER A 343 6.25 -22.43 15.92
C SER A 343 6.15 -23.83 16.53
N GLY A 344 5.50 -24.73 15.81
CA GLY A 344 5.42 -26.15 16.04
C GLY A 344 6.44 -26.88 15.17
N PHE A 345 7.29 -27.67 15.80
CA PHE A 345 8.33 -28.42 15.12
C PHE A 345 7.80 -29.81 14.76
N ALA A 346 8.19 -30.29 13.57
CA ALA A 346 7.75 -31.57 13.02
C ALA A 346 7.95 -32.75 13.99
N PRO A 347 7.25 -33.89 13.76
CA PRO A 347 7.40 -35.10 14.56
C PRO A 347 8.87 -35.48 14.78
N ARG A 348 9.18 -36.03 15.97
CA ARG A 348 10.52 -36.34 16.53
C ARG A 348 11.24 -35.17 17.19
N ASP A 349 11.05 -33.93 16.74
CA ASP A 349 11.46 -32.76 17.53
C ASP A 349 10.39 -32.49 18.59
N GLY A 350 9.14 -32.34 18.14
CA GLY A 350 7.97 -32.27 19.03
C GLY A 350 7.95 -31.04 19.94
N ARG A 351 8.70 -29.99 19.64
CA ARG A 351 8.57 -28.72 20.36
C ARG A 351 7.40 -27.91 19.81
N LEU A 352 6.74 -27.18 20.70
CA LEU A 352 5.83 -26.09 20.38
C LEU A 352 6.26 -24.88 21.21
N GLN A 353 6.59 -23.79 20.53
CA GLN A 353 7.13 -22.60 21.15
C GLN A 353 6.27 -21.39 20.80
N PHE A 354 5.56 -20.86 21.80
CA PHE A 354 4.88 -19.56 21.71
C PHE A 354 5.88 -18.43 21.93
N ASP A 355 5.74 -17.31 21.21
CA ASP A 355 6.52 -16.10 21.53
C ASP A 355 5.96 -15.45 22.80
N GLN A 356 6.79 -15.37 23.83
CA GLN A 356 6.43 -14.76 25.10
C GLN A 356 6.11 -13.26 24.99
N ALA A 357 6.56 -12.57 23.93
CA ALA A 357 6.33 -11.15 23.72
C ALA A 357 4.90 -10.79 23.31
N GLU A 358 4.08 -11.78 22.89
CA GLU A 358 2.75 -11.53 22.36
C GLU A 358 1.68 -11.33 23.44
N ASN A 359 0.63 -10.58 23.09
CA ASN A 359 -0.54 -10.38 23.95
C ASN A 359 -1.48 -11.60 23.88
N TRP A 360 -1.12 -12.65 24.60
CA TRP A 360 -1.88 -13.90 24.67
C TRP A 360 -3.17 -13.77 25.49
N VAL A 361 -4.27 -14.25 24.92
CA VAL A 361 -5.61 -14.23 25.51
C VAL A 361 -6.31 -15.57 25.33
N ASN A 362 -7.41 -15.78 26.04
CA ASN A 362 -8.29 -16.93 25.87
C ASN A 362 -9.65 -16.43 25.34
N GLY A 363 -9.92 -16.69 24.06
CA GLY A 363 -11.10 -16.25 23.34
C GLY A 363 -10.94 -14.91 22.60
N LYS A 364 -12.08 -14.33 22.21
CA LYS A 364 -12.14 -13.08 21.44
C LYS A 364 -11.90 -11.87 22.34
N VAL A 365 -10.66 -11.40 22.40
CA VAL A 365 -10.27 -10.18 23.12
C VAL A 365 -9.62 -9.20 22.14
N ARG A 366 -9.99 -7.92 22.25
CA ARG A 366 -9.45 -6.85 21.41
C ARG A 366 -7.92 -6.77 21.57
N TYR A 367 -7.20 -6.72 20.45
CA TYR A 367 -5.74 -6.68 20.40
C TYR A 367 -5.01 -7.91 20.99
N GLY A 368 -5.73 -8.99 21.29
CA GLY A 368 -5.14 -10.22 21.79
C GLY A 368 -5.13 -11.34 20.73
N TYR A 369 -4.14 -12.23 20.84
CA TYR A 369 -4.08 -13.49 20.09
C TYR A 369 -4.58 -14.64 20.95
N ASP A 370 -5.55 -15.39 20.42
CA ASP A 370 -6.13 -16.51 21.13
C ASP A 370 -5.16 -17.71 21.21
N ILE A 371 -4.84 -18.12 22.44
CA ILE A 371 -3.90 -19.22 22.71
C ILE A 371 -4.41 -20.54 22.13
N GLU A 372 -5.73 -20.80 22.18
CA GLU A 372 -6.30 -22.05 21.66
C GLU A 372 -6.17 -22.13 20.15
N SER A 373 -6.47 -21.04 19.44
CA SER A 373 -6.37 -20.96 17.99
C SER A 373 -4.95 -21.19 17.49
N VAL A 374 -3.97 -20.49 18.07
CA VAL A 374 -2.57 -20.66 17.69
C VAL A 374 -2.07 -22.03 18.15
N GLY A 375 -2.39 -22.45 19.39
CA GLY A 375 -1.99 -23.76 19.90
C GLY A 375 -2.53 -24.92 19.06
N LEU A 376 -3.77 -24.84 18.58
CA LEU A 376 -4.38 -25.84 17.70
C LEU A 376 -3.65 -25.95 16.37
N HIS A 377 -3.25 -24.81 15.78
CA HIS A 377 -2.43 -24.76 14.57
C HIS A 377 -1.05 -25.39 14.78
N GLU A 378 -0.31 -24.93 15.79
CA GLU A 378 1.06 -25.43 16.00
C GLU A 378 1.09 -26.92 16.39
N LEU A 379 0.02 -27.42 17.03
CA LEU A 379 -0.16 -28.85 17.26
C LEU A 379 -0.28 -29.65 15.97
N GLY A 380 -0.92 -29.09 14.93
CA GLY A 380 -0.97 -29.74 13.61
C GLY A 380 0.43 -29.97 13.05
N HIS A 381 1.34 -29.01 13.22
CA HIS A 381 2.75 -29.17 12.85
C HIS A 381 3.47 -30.25 13.63
N VAL A 382 3.26 -30.29 14.94
CA VAL A 382 3.82 -31.32 15.83
C VAL A 382 3.34 -32.72 15.44
N LEU A 383 2.14 -32.83 14.89
CA LEU A 383 1.59 -34.06 14.33
C LEU A 383 2.01 -34.32 12.88
N GLY A 384 2.70 -33.39 12.22
CA GLY A 384 3.33 -33.58 10.91
C GLY A 384 2.64 -32.91 9.73
N LEU A 385 1.58 -32.13 9.96
CA LEU A 385 0.96 -31.30 8.93
C LEU A 385 1.80 -30.05 8.65
N ALA A 386 1.79 -29.57 7.42
CA ALA A 386 2.35 -28.28 7.05
C ALA A 386 1.23 -27.30 6.67
N HIS A 387 1.60 -26.07 6.30
CA HIS A 387 0.63 -25.03 5.96
C HIS A 387 -0.20 -25.37 4.71
N THR A 388 -1.43 -24.87 4.70
CA THR A 388 -2.35 -24.87 3.56
C THR A 388 -2.67 -23.42 3.16
N ASP A 389 -3.04 -23.21 1.90
CA ASP A 389 -3.52 -21.93 1.38
C ASP A 389 -5.02 -21.71 1.64
N VAL A 390 -5.72 -22.73 2.14
CA VAL A 390 -7.15 -22.69 2.51
C VAL A 390 -7.34 -21.82 3.76
N LYS A 391 -7.75 -20.56 3.57
CA LYS A 391 -7.91 -19.54 4.64
C LYS A 391 -8.77 -19.98 5.83
N THR A 392 -9.74 -20.87 5.62
CA THR A 392 -10.62 -21.37 6.69
C THR A 392 -10.00 -22.48 7.53
N ALA A 393 -9.02 -23.22 7.00
CA ALA A 393 -8.37 -24.33 7.67
C ALA A 393 -7.57 -23.87 8.89
N VAL A 394 -7.42 -24.76 9.88
CA VAL A 394 -6.60 -24.48 11.05
C VAL A 394 -5.15 -24.29 10.63
N MET A 395 -4.66 -25.08 9.67
CA MET A 395 -3.28 -25.00 9.17
C MET A 395 -2.97 -23.79 8.26
N TYR A 396 -3.90 -22.84 8.08
CA TYR A 396 -3.58 -21.57 7.43
C TYR A 396 -2.69 -20.71 8.35
N PRO A 397 -1.53 -20.20 7.87
CA PRO A 397 -0.48 -19.65 8.74
C PRO A 397 -0.77 -18.30 9.38
N TYR A 398 -1.71 -17.51 8.85
CA TYR A 398 -1.94 -16.14 9.30
C TYR A 398 -3.02 -16.03 10.37
N PHE A 399 -2.80 -15.13 11.33
CA PHE A 399 -3.67 -14.88 12.45
C PHE A 399 -4.04 -13.40 12.58
N SER A 400 -5.26 -13.17 13.04
CA SER A 400 -5.76 -11.84 13.36
C SER A 400 -6.04 -11.73 14.86
N THR A 401 -5.84 -10.54 15.42
CA THR A 401 -6.29 -10.27 16.79
C THR A 401 -7.82 -10.27 16.88
N ASN A 402 -8.38 -10.51 18.06
CA ASN A 402 -9.83 -10.54 18.28
C ASN A 402 -10.57 -11.61 17.45
N PHE A 403 -9.87 -12.67 17.05
CA PHE A 403 -10.41 -13.78 16.27
C PHE A 403 -10.13 -15.11 16.96
N VAL A 404 -11.01 -16.09 16.75
CA VAL A 404 -10.88 -17.45 17.28
C VAL A 404 -11.11 -18.44 16.14
N LYS A 405 -10.20 -19.40 16.02
CA LYS A 405 -10.13 -20.48 15.04
C LYS A 405 -9.85 -21.80 15.75
N ASN A 406 -10.83 -22.31 16.48
CA ASN A 406 -10.68 -23.48 17.34
C ASN A 406 -11.45 -24.71 16.85
N GLN A 407 -11.82 -24.74 15.58
CA GLN A 407 -12.53 -25.86 14.96
C GLN A 407 -11.72 -26.41 13.80
N LEU A 408 -11.31 -27.67 13.91
CA LEU A 408 -10.65 -28.41 12.84
C LEU A 408 -11.58 -28.50 11.63
N GLN A 409 -11.04 -28.18 10.46
CA GLN A 409 -11.75 -28.26 9.18
C GLN A 409 -11.54 -29.64 8.54
N PRO A 410 -12.37 -30.01 7.54
CA PRO A 410 -12.21 -31.28 6.82
C PRO A 410 -10.81 -31.48 6.25
N ASP A 411 -10.18 -30.39 5.78
CA ASP A 411 -8.81 -30.39 5.28
C ASP A 411 -7.79 -30.86 6.33
N ASP A 412 -7.81 -30.23 7.51
CA ASP A 412 -6.92 -30.54 8.64
C ASP A 412 -7.05 -32.03 9.06
N ILE A 413 -8.29 -32.52 9.12
CA ILE A 413 -8.60 -33.89 9.54
C ILE A 413 -8.14 -34.90 8.48
N GLN A 414 -8.40 -34.62 7.21
CA GLN A 414 -8.06 -35.51 6.11
C GLN A 414 -6.54 -35.62 5.95
N GLY A 415 -5.82 -34.51 6.05
CA GLY A 415 -4.35 -34.51 6.01
C GLY A 415 -3.74 -35.39 7.11
N LEU A 416 -4.28 -35.32 8.32
CA LEU A 416 -3.77 -36.14 9.43
C LEU A 416 -4.08 -37.63 9.23
N ARG A 417 -5.29 -37.95 8.79
CA ARG A 417 -5.70 -39.33 8.48
C ARG A 417 -4.81 -39.95 7.41
N ASP A 418 -4.49 -39.19 6.38
CA ASP A 418 -3.66 -39.65 5.27
C ASP A 418 -2.19 -39.83 5.68
N LEU A 419 -1.65 -38.98 6.55
CA LEU A 419 -0.28 -39.14 7.06
C LEU A 419 -0.12 -40.43 7.89
N TYR A 420 -1.12 -40.74 8.71
CA TYR A 420 -1.08 -41.87 9.65
C TYR A 420 -1.81 -43.13 9.16
N ASN A 421 -2.36 -43.10 7.93
CA ASN A 421 -3.21 -44.15 7.38
C ASN A 421 -4.36 -44.56 8.32
N TYR A 422 -4.95 -43.57 9.01
CA TYR A 422 -6.03 -43.81 9.96
C TYR A 422 -7.39 -43.62 9.27
N LYS A 423 -8.19 -44.68 9.25
CA LYS A 423 -9.60 -44.64 8.85
C LYS A 423 -10.43 -44.72 10.12
N ALA A 424 -11.16 -43.64 10.41
CA ALA A 424 -12.06 -43.56 11.56
C ALA A 424 -13.20 -44.57 11.47
#